data_AF-A0A818IHG1-F1
#
_entry.id   AF-A0A818IHG1-F1
#
_cell.length_a   1.000
_cell.length_b   1.000
_cell.length_c   1.000
_cell.angle_alpha   90.00
_cell.angle_beta   90.00
_cell.angle_gamma   90.00
#
_symmetry.space_group_name_H-M   'P 1'
#
loop_
_entity.id
_entity.type
_entity.pdbx_description
1 polymer ?
#
loop_
_entity_poly.entity_id
_entity_poly.type
_entity_poly.pdbx_seq_one_letter_code
_entity_poly.pdbx_strand_id
1 'polypeptide(L)'
;LEWLVQLFIFNGTLYFETVDEQTEYCQCLSLCPKPRTKQEEEAFERGWIAVDSFVSNAEHRRQLKLVKVRFPRNLLPFVKQMIENRNNSHAPISSHIGSIIFNSRKLI
;
A
#
# COMPACT_ATOMS: atom_id res chain seq x y z
N LEU A 1 -8.19 8.25 -20.70
CA LEU A 1 -7.53 6.97 -20.33
C LEU A 1 -6.01 7.13 -20.20
N GLU A 2 -5.31 7.76 -21.14
CA GLU A 2 -3.84 7.96 -21.08
C GLU A 2 -3.31 8.74 -19.87
N TRP A 3 -4.04 9.74 -19.38
CA TRP A 3 -3.59 10.56 -18.26
C TRP A 3 -3.65 9.84 -16.89
N LEU A 4 -4.45 8.78 -16.77
CA LEU A 4 -4.49 7.90 -15.60
C LEU A 4 -3.26 6.98 -15.56
N VAL A 5 -2.73 6.59 -16.72
CA VAL A 5 -1.55 5.72 -16.85
C VAL A 5 -0.27 6.46 -16.44
N GLN A 6 -0.16 7.76 -16.71
CA GLN A 6 1.04 8.55 -16.39
C GLN A 6 1.16 8.92 -14.90
N LEU A 7 0.05 9.02 -14.17
CA LEU A 7 0.03 9.31 -12.73
C LEU A 7 0.53 8.14 -11.87
N PHE A 8 0.41 6.92 -12.38
CA PHE A 8 0.79 5.71 -11.63
C PHE A 8 2.28 5.39 -11.66
N ILE A 9 3.02 5.90 -12.66
CA ILE A 9 4.46 5.69 -12.83
C ILE A 9 5.29 6.47 -11.78
N PHE A 10 4.78 7.58 -11.25
CA PHE A 10 5.51 8.40 -10.25
C PHE A 10 5.13 8.16 -8.78
N ASN A 11 4.17 7.27 -8.51
CA ASN A 11 3.75 6.91 -7.14
C ASN A 11 3.90 5.40 -6.86
N GLY A 12 4.65 4.67 -7.71
CA GLY A 12 4.96 3.25 -7.50
C GLY A 12 3.72 2.36 -7.47
N THR A 13 2.90 2.40 -8.51
CA THR A 13 1.82 1.41 -8.64
C THR A 13 2.37 0.17 -9.30
N LEU A 14 2.56 -0.86 -8.47
CA LEU A 14 2.85 -2.21 -8.92
C LEU A 14 1.60 -2.75 -9.60
N TYR A 15 1.70 -3.00 -10.90
CA TYR A 15 0.73 -3.78 -11.63
C TYR A 15 1.11 -5.25 -11.47
N PHE A 16 0.18 -6.05 -10.95
CA PHE A 16 0.31 -7.49 -10.90
C PHE A 16 -0.44 -8.07 -12.09
N GLU A 17 0.21 -8.96 -12.83
CA GLU A 17 -0.40 -9.66 -13.96
C GLU A 17 -1.36 -10.75 -13.47
N THR A 18 -1.10 -11.30 -12.27
CA THR A 18 -1.91 -12.37 -11.68
C THR A 18 -2.26 -12.12 -10.21
N VAL A 19 -3.32 -12.77 -9.74
CA VAL A 19 -3.71 -12.77 -8.31
C VAL A 19 -2.62 -13.43 -7.44
N ASP A 20 -1.88 -14.38 -8.00
CA ASP A 20 -0.79 -15.04 -7.31
C ASP A 20 0.35 -14.06 -7.03
N GLU A 21 0.76 -13.24 -8.01
CA GLU A 21 1.79 -12.21 -7.81
C GLU A 21 1.39 -11.18 -6.74
N GLN A 22 0.13 -10.73 -6.76
CA GLN A 22 -0.40 -9.83 -5.74
C GLN A 22 -0.34 -10.50 -4.36
N THR A 23 -0.73 -11.77 -4.27
CA THR A 23 -0.73 -12.55 -3.03
C THR A 23 0.69 -12.72 -2.51
N GLU A 24 1.65 -13.06 -3.36
CA GLU A 24 3.06 -13.18 -2.98
C GLU A 24 3.64 -11.86 -2.50
N TYR A 25 3.30 -10.76 -3.16
CA TYR A 25 3.71 -9.42 -2.75
C TYR A 25 3.14 -9.06 -1.37
N CYS A 26 1.83 -9.25 -1.16
CA CYS A 26 1.19 -9.05 0.13
C CYS A 26 1.83 -9.91 1.23
N GLN A 27 2.09 -11.19 0.96
CA GLN A 27 2.77 -12.10 1.88
C GLN A 27 4.20 -11.64 2.21
N CYS A 28 4.95 -11.13 1.23
CA CYS A 28 6.29 -10.56 1.47
C CYS A 28 6.24 -9.40 2.48
N LEU A 29 5.17 -8.60 2.43
CA LEU A 29 4.92 -7.46 3.30
C LEU A 29 4.25 -7.81 4.65
N SER A 30 3.94 -9.08 4.91
CA SER A 30 3.14 -9.52 6.08
C SER A 30 1.69 -9.01 6.08
N LEU A 31 1.15 -8.79 4.88
CA LEU A 31 -0.23 -8.38 4.67
C LEU A 31 -1.08 -9.59 4.27
N CYS A 32 -2.25 -9.74 4.88
CA CYS A 32 -3.28 -10.64 4.38
C CYS A 32 -4.09 -9.93 3.27
N PRO A 33 -4.05 -10.43 2.02
CA PRO A 33 -4.81 -9.84 0.92
C PRO A 33 -6.32 -9.96 1.18
N LYS A 34 -7.09 -9.07 0.54
CA LYS A 34 -8.55 -9.20 0.47
C LYS A 34 -8.96 -9.76 -0.90
N PRO A 35 -10.03 -10.57 -0.98
CA PRO A 35 -10.87 -11.04 0.12
C PRO A 35 -10.15 -12.07 1.01
N ARG A 36 -10.44 -12.05 2.32
CA ARG A 36 -9.85 -12.99 3.29
C ARG A 36 -10.49 -14.37 3.17
N THR A 37 -9.69 -15.40 3.40
CA THR A 37 -10.19 -16.75 3.64
C THR A 37 -10.93 -16.82 4.98
N LYS A 38 -11.73 -17.88 5.20
CA LYS A 38 -12.43 -18.08 6.48
C LYS A 38 -11.47 -18.08 7.67
N GLN A 39 -10.31 -18.74 7.54
CA GLN A 39 -9.29 -18.79 8.57
C GLN A 39 -8.72 -17.40 8.89
N GLU A 40 -8.49 -16.58 7.86
CA GLU A 40 -7.99 -15.21 8.02
C GLU A 40 -9.06 -14.28 8.60
N GLU A 41 -10.33 -14.50 8.29
CA GLU A 41 -11.42 -13.72 8.90
C GLU A 41 -11.54 -14.03 10.39
N GLU A 42 -11.50 -15.30 10.79
CA GLU A 42 -11.45 -15.69 12.21
C GLU A 42 -10.21 -15.12 12.92
N ALA A 43 -9.06 -15.07 12.25
CA ALA A 43 -7.85 -14.47 12.80
C ALA A 43 -7.95 -12.94 12.91
N PHE A 44 -8.65 -12.29 11.98
CA PHE A 44 -8.97 -10.87 12.06
C PHE A 44 -9.89 -10.56 13.24
N GLU A 45 -10.94 -11.36 13.44
CA GLU A 45 -11.86 -11.24 14.59
C GLU A 45 -11.14 -11.44 15.94
N ARG A 46 -10.13 -12.32 15.99
CA ARG A 46 -9.27 -12.54 17.17
C ARG A 46 -8.19 -11.47 17.36
N GLY A 47 -8.11 -10.47 16.49
CA GLY A 47 -7.12 -9.39 16.55
C GLY A 47 -5.70 -9.81 16.16
N TRP A 48 -5.52 -10.94 15.47
CA TRP A 48 -4.20 -11.37 14.98
C TRP A 48 -3.77 -10.59 13.73
N ILE A 49 -4.75 -10.17 12.95
CA ILE A 49 -4.60 -9.34 11.76
C ILE A 49 -5.11 -7.95 12.09
N ALA A 50 -4.28 -6.93 11.89
CA ALA A 50 -4.68 -5.54 12.10
C ALA A 50 -5.63 -5.03 10.99
N VAL A 51 -6.23 -3.86 11.19
CA VAL A 51 -7.19 -3.24 10.25
C VAL A 51 -6.56 -2.99 8.88
N ASP A 52 -5.25 -2.72 8.85
CA ASP A 52 -4.42 -2.56 7.65
C ASP A 52 -3.94 -3.89 7.05
N SER A 53 -4.52 -5.01 7.50
CA SER A 53 -4.16 -6.38 7.15
C SER A 53 -2.77 -6.85 7.60
N PHE A 54 -2.05 -6.09 8.41
CA PHE A 54 -0.72 -6.49 8.88
C PHE A 54 -0.77 -7.49 10.03
N VAL A 55 0.09 -8.51 9.97
CA VAL A 55 0.28 -9.49 11.06
C VAL A 55 1.61 -9.23 11.74
N SER A 56 1.60 -8.71 12.97
CA SER A 56 2.83 -8.34 13.70
C SER A 56 3.53 -9.53 14.37
N ASN A 57 2.76 -10.47 14.91
CA ASN A 57 3.28 -11.59 15.68
C ASN A 57 3.79 -12.72 14.75
N ALA A 58 5.03 -13.17 14.97
CA ALA A 58 5.66 -14.21 14.16
C ALA A 58 4.94 -15.57 14.22
N GLU A 59 4.35 -15.91 15.36
CA GLU A 59 3.63 -17.18 15.53
C GLU A 59 2.30 -17.17 14.78
N HIS A 60 1.57 -16.04 14.84
CA HIS A 60 0.35 -15.86 14.05
C HIS A 60 0.64 -15.93 12.54
N ARG A 61 1.78 -15.37 12.08
CA ARG A 61 2.22 -15.48 10.68
C ARG A 61 2.42 -16.94 10.25
N ARG A 62 3.06 -17.76 11.09
CA ARG A 62 3.26 -19.19 10.81
C ARG A 62 1.93 -19.93 10.69
N GLN A 63 1.01 -19.68 11.61
CA GLN A 63 -0.32 -20.31 11.61
C GLN A 63 -1.16 -19.91 10.39
N LEU A 64 -1.01 -18.66 9.93
CA LEU A 64 -1.62 -18.13 8.71
C LEU A 64 -0.84 -18.45 7.44
N LYS A 65 0.24 -19.24 7.51
CA LYS A 65 1.11 -19.60 6.38
C LYS A 65 1.68 -18.39 5.63
N LEU A 66 1.93 -17.29 6.33
CA LEU A 66 2.64 -16.11 5.82
C LEU A 66 4.17 -16.35 5.87
N VAL A 67 4.63 -17.36 5.13
CA VAL A 67 6.00 -17.92 5.26
C VAL A 67 7.07 -17.02 4.63
N LYS A 68 6.70 -16.20 3.64
CA LYS A 68 7.63 -15.33 2.89
C LYS A 68 7.91 -13.97 3.56
N VAL A 69 7.41 -13.75 4.76
CA VAL A 69 7.47 -12.46 5.46
C VAL A 69 8.89 -12.09 5.87
N ARG A 70 9.35 -10.89 5.47
CA ARG A 70 10.67 -10.37 5.85
C ARG A 70 10.64 -9.21 6.86
N PHE A 71 9.49 -8.57 7.06
CA PHE A 71 9.41 -7.35 7.84
C PHE A 71 8.94 -7.61 9.29
N PRO A 72 9.72 -7.21 10.31
CA PRO A 72 9.31 -7.34 11.71
C PRO A 72 8.25 -6.31 12.11
N ARG A 73 8.04 -5.26 11.31
CA ARG A 73 7.12 -4.13 11.59
C ARG A 73 6.38 -3.71 10.33
N ASN A 74 5.20 -3.11 10.50
CA ASN A 74 4.46 -2.55 9.36
C ASN A 74 5.21 -1.31 8.84
N LEU A 75 5.55 -1.30 7.56
CA LEU A 75 6.20 -0.17 6.90
C LEU A 75 5.22 0.93 6.46
N LEU A 76 3.92 0.63 6.40
CA LEU A 76 2.91 1.56 5.93
C LEU A 76 2.89 2.89 6.70
N PRO A 77 2.96 2.92 8.05
CA PRO A 77 3.03 4.18 8.79
C PRO A 77 4.27 5.01 8.44
N PHE A 78 5.42 4.37 8.28
CA PHE A 78 6.66 5.02 7.88
C PHE A 78 6.56 5.64 6.48
N VAL A 79 6.01 4.90 5.51
CA VAL A 79 5.80 5.40 4.15
C VAL A 79 4.81 6.57 4.13
N LYS A 80 3.71 6.50 4.88
CA LYS A 80 2.76 7.62 5.02
C LYS A 80 3.45 8.86 5.56
N GLN A 81 4.24 8.72 6.62
CA GLN A 81 4.99 9.83 7.20
C GLN A 81 5.99 10.44 6.21
N MET A 82 6.68 9.63 5.40
CA MET A 82 7.58 10.14 4.36
C MET A 82 6.83 10.96 3.31
N ILE A 83 5.66 10.49 2.86
CA ILE A 83 4.82 11.20 1.87
C ILE A 83 4.31 12.53 2.46
N GLU A 84 3.83 12.50 3.70
CA GLU A 84 3.39 13.70 4.42
C GLU A 84 4.53 14.72 4.56
N ASN A 85 5.71 14.30 5.01
CA ASN A 85 6.88 15.15 5.13
C ASN A 85 7.29 15.77 3.79
N ARG A 86 7.25 14.97 2.71
CA ARG A 86 7.53 15.43 1.35
C ARG A 86 6.50 16.46 0.86
N ASN A 87 5.21 16.23 1.09
CA ASN A 87 4.14 17.15 0.69
C ASN A 87 4.09 18.44 1.52
N ASN A 88 4.62 18.40 2.75
CA ASN A 88 4.78 19.59 3.58
C ASN A 88 6.01 20.43 3.17
N SER A 89 7.07 19.78 2.67
CA SER A 89 8.33 20.44 2.28
C SER A 89 8.36 20.88 0.82
N HIS A 90 7.57 20.24 -0.03
CA HIS A 90 7.49 20.48 -1.47
C HIS A 90 6.03 20.53 -1.90
N ALA A 91 5.75 21.28 -2.98
CA ALA A 91 4.41 21.34 -3.55
C ALA A 91 3.83 19.91 -3.67
N PRO A 92 2.62 19.65 -3.15
CA PRO A 92 1.99 18.34 -3.26
C PRO A 92 2.07 17.87 -4.71
N ILE A 93 2.21 16.55 -4.92
CA ILE A 93 2.06 15.99 -6.27
C ILE A 93 0.56 16.06 -6.61
N SER A 94 0.02 17.27 -6.73
CA SER A 94 -1.14 17.49 -7.56
C SER A 94 -0.74 16.97 -8.93
N SER A 95 -1.51 16.00 -9.43
CA SER A 95 -1.53 15.58 -10.83
C SER A 95 -0.93 16.65 -11.74
N HIS A 96 0.00 16.27 -12.63
CA HIS A 96 0.64 17.19 -13.57
C HIS A 96 -0.37 18.16 -14.21
N ILE A 97 -1.58 17.69 -14.51
CA ILE A 97 -2.74 18.47 -14.98
C ILE A 97 -3.17 19.57 -14.00
N GLY A 98 -3.28 19.25 -12.70
CA GLY A 98 -3.61 20.22 -11.64
C GLY A 98 -2.55 21.31 -11.49
N SER A 99 -1.26 20.97 -11.62
CA SER A 99 -0.18 21.96 -11.59
C SER A 99 -0.19 22.89 -12.82
N ILE A 100 -0.53 22.35 -14.00
CA ILE A 100 -0.67 23.13 -15.24
C ILE A 100 -1.85 24.10 -15.14
N ILE A 101 -3.02 23.64 -14.67
CA ILE A 101 -4.22 24.48 -14.48
C ILE A 101 -3.98 25.57 -13.44
N PHE A 102 -3.32 25.24 -12.33
CA PHE A 102 -3.00 26.22 -11.29
C PHE A 102 -2.05 27.32 -11.79
N ASN A 103 -1.01 26.94 -12.53
CA ASN A 103 -0.01 27.89 -13.04
C ASN A 103 -0.54 28.71 -14.22
N SER A 104 -1.39 28.15 -15.08
CA SER A 104 -2.03 28.90 -16.18
C SER A 104 -3.05 29.94 -15.67
N ARG A 105 -3.69 29.71 -14.53
CA ARG A 105 -4.54 30.73 -13.86
C ARG A 105 -3.77 31.91 -13.27
N LYS A 106 -2.47 31.78 -12.99
CA LYS A 106 -1.63 32.90 -12.52
C LYS A 106 -1.14 33.82 -13.64
N LEU A 107 -1.35 33.43 -14.89
CA LEU A 107 -0.92 34.15 -16.09
C LEU A 107 -2.06 34.94 -16.76
N ILE A 108 -3.24 34.99 -16.13
CA ILE A 108 -4.39 35.83 -16.49
C ILE A 108 -4.61 36.81 -15.33
#